data_AF-A0A8J8AU87-F1
#
_entry.id   AF-A0A8J8AU87-F1
#
_cell.length_a   1.000
_cell.length_b   1.000
_cell.length_c   1.000
_cell.angle_alpha   90.00
_cell.angle_beta   90.00
_cell.angle_gamma   90.00
#
_symmetry.space_group_name_H-M   'P 1'
#
loop_
_entity.id
_entity.type
_entity.pdbx_description
1 polymer ?
#
loop_
_entity_poly.entity_id
_entity_poly.type
_entity_poly.pdbx_seq_one_letter_code
_entity_poly.pdbx_strand_id
1 'polypeptide(L)'
;MKPLLPPIVVNGEVISAEVIAAEAQNHPAPKGKPGLAWQAAARALAIRALMLQEARSRGLTPAPIEVGAGRWETDDEALIRQLLEGAVQPEPIDEAQMLAFWQANPERFRAPALYEAAHILMPVAEGSDPHEVHVLAEQVLEKARANPASFADLARSHSACSS
;
A
#
# COMPACT_ATOMS: atom_id res chain seq x y z
N MET A 1 -4.74 10.97 -39.84
CA MET A 1 -5.18 9.95 -38.85
C MET A 1 -5.45 10.69 -37.55
N LYS A 2 -6.68 10.71 -37.03
CA LYS A 2 -6.95 11.33 -35.71
C LYS A 2 -6.27 10.45 -34.65
N PRO A 3 -5.46 11.01 -33.74
CA PRO A 3 -4.91 10.20 -32.65
C PRO A 3 -6.06 9.59 -31.86
N LEU A 4 -5.91 8.31 -31.49
CA LEU A 4 -6.95 7.55 -30.76
C LEU A 4 -7.32 8.21 -29.43
N LEU A 5 -6.42 9.03 -28.87
CA LEU A 5 -6.62 9.78 -27.64
C LEU A 5 -6.03 11.21 -27.81
N PRO A 6 -6.82 12.28 -27.57
CA PRO A 6 -6.43 13.65 -27.89
C PRO A 6 -5.52 14.29 -26.82
N PRO A 7 -4.74 15.33 -27.17
CA PRO A 7 -4.09 16.20 -26.20
C PRO A 7 -5.12 16.97 -25.36
N ILE A 8 -4.67 17.54 -24.24
CA ILE A 8 -5.48 18.43 -23.41
C ILE A 8 -4.87 19.84 -23.35
N VAL A 9 -5.69 20.84 -23.04
CA VAL A 9 -5.26 22.23 -22.90
C VAL A 9 -5.67 22.76 -21.54
N VAL A 10 -4.73 23.34 -20.81
CA VAL A 10 -4.93 23.87 -19.44
C VAL A 10 -4.52 25.34 -19.44
N ASN A 11 -5.49 26.25 -19.37
CA ASN A 11 -5.26 27.70 -19.43
C ASN A 11 -4.41 28.15 -20.63
N GLY A 12 -4.58 27.50 -21.78
CA GLY A 12 -3.83 27.78 -23.02
C GLY A 12 -2.52 26.99 -23.18
N GLU A 13 -2.07 26.28 -22.15
CA GLU A 13 -0.91 25.38 -22.22
C GLU A 13 -1.34 24.01 -22.75
N VAL A 14 -0.70 23.53 -23.83
CA VAL A 14 -1.01 22.24 -24.46
C VAL A 14 -0.19 21.14 -23.80
N ILE A 15 -0.87 20.13 -23.28
CA ILE A 15 -0.27 18.88 -22.82
C ILE A 15 -0.49 17.85 -23.92
N SER A 16 0.61 17.43 -24.55
CA SER A 16 0.56 16.56 -25.72
C SER A 16 0.05 15.16 -25.37
N ALA A 17 -0.50 14.47 -26.37
CA ALA A 17 -0.89 13.07 -26.23
C ALA A 17 0.31 12.17 -25.83
N GLU A 18 1.53 12.50 -26.25
CA GLU A 18 2.75 11.77 -25.87
C GLU A 18 3.04 11.88 -24.37
N VAL A 19 2.93 13.08 -23.79
CA VAL A 19 3.11 13.29 -22.35
C VAL A 19 2.05 12.53 -21.56
N ILE A 20 0.79 12.55 -22.02
CA ILE A 20 -0.28 11.78 -21.37
C ILE A 20 -0.03 10.28 -21.49
N ALA A 21 0.46 9.79 -22.63
CA ALA A 21 0.80 8.38 -22.81
C ALA A 21 1.93 7.95 -21.87
N ALA A 22 2.97 8.78 -21.73
CA ALA A 22 4.09 8.54 -20.83
C ALA A 22 3.64 8.54 -19.37
N GLU A 23 2.68 9.39 -18.99
CA GLU A 23 2.13 9.37 -17.63
C GLU A 23 1.18 8.17 -17.42
N ALA A 24 0.41 7.75 -18.42
CA ALA A 24 -0.57 6.67 -18.30
C ALA A 24 0.02 5.33 -17.84
N GLN A 25 1.31 5.07 -18.08
CA GLN A 25 1.98 3.87 -17.55
C GLN A 25 2.06 3.84 -16.02
N ASN A 26 1.95 5.00 -15.36
CA ASN A 26 1.98 5.15 -13.89
C ASN A 26 0.60 4.97 -13.23
N HIS A 27 -0.47 4.83 -14.03
CA HIS A 27 -1.84 4.74 -13.53
C HIS A 27 -2.40 3.32 -13.67
N PRO A 28 -2.85 2.68 -12.59
CA PRO A 28 -3.43 1.34 -12.67
C PRO A 28 -4.74 1.36 -13.46
N ALA A 29 -4.91 0.41 -14.36
CA ALA A 29 -6.17 0.20 -15.08
C ALA A 29 -6.51 -1.28 -15.21
N PRO A 30 -7.81 -1.64 -15.21
CA PRO A 30 -8.25 -3.00 -15.52
C PRO A 30 -7.74 -3.45 -16.90
N LYS A 31 -7.40 -4.73 -17.01
CA LYS A 31 -7.00 -5.35 -18.29
C LYS A 31 -8.05 -5.05 -19.37
N GLY A 32 -7.58 -4.65 -20.55
CA GLY A 32 -8.44 -4.30 -21.68
C GLY A 32 -9.13 -2.94 -21.60
N LYS A 33 -8.85 -2.11 -20.58
CA LYS A 33 -9.40 -0.75 -20.44
C LYS A 33 -8.31 0.34 -20.38
N PRO A 34 -7.40 0.44 -21.38
CA PRO A 34 -6.31 1.42 -21.37
C PRO A 34 -6.80 2.88 -21.35
N GLY A 35 -8.01 3.15 -21.84
CA GLY A 35 -8.61 4.48 -21.77
C GLY A 35 -8.81 5.02 -20.34
N LEU A 36 -8.93 4.15 -19.33
CA LEU A 36 -9.04 4.58 -17.93
C LEU A 36 -7.70 5.10 -17.39
N ALA A 37 -6.59 4.42 -17.71
CA ALA A 37 -5.25 4.89 -17.37
C ALA A 37 -4.97 6.23 -18.06
N TRP A 38 -5.37 6.38 -19.32
CA TRP A 38 -5.26 7.65 -20.04
C TRP A 38 -6.03 8.78 -19.37
N GLN A 39 -7.29 8.56 -19.00
CA GLN A 39 -8.10 9.58 -18.34
C GLN A 39 -7.51 9.98 -16.98
N ALA A 40 -7.00 9.01 -16.21
CA ALA A 40 -6.33 9.26 -14.94
C ALA A 40 -5.05 10.09 -15.13
N ALA A 41 -4.23 9.74 -16.12
CA ALA A 41 -3.02 10.47 -16.48
C ALA A 41 -3.31 11.89 -16.95
N ALA A 42 -4.27 12.06 -17.88
CA ALA A 42 -4.69 13.38 -18.35
C ALA A 42 -5.16 14.26 -17.18
N ARG A 43 -5.94 13.70 -16.25
CA ARG A 43 -6.38 14.41 -15.05
C ARG A 43 -5.21 14.77 -14.14
N ALA A 44 -4.29 13.85 -13.88
CA ALA A 44 -3.11 14.10 -13.04
C ALA A 44 -2.24 15.22 -13.63
N LEU A 45 -1.96 15.17 -14.93
CA LEU A 45 -1.21 16.20 -15.63
C LEU A 45 -1.93 17.55 -15.66
N ALA A 46 -3.25 17.56 -15.79
CA ALA A 46 -4.03 18.80 -15.72
C ALA A 46 -3.93 19.46 -14.34
N ILE A 47 -4.08 18.66 -13.28
CA ILE A 47 -3.95 19.15 -11.90
C ILE A 47 -2.52 19.65 -11.65
N ARG A 48 -1.51 18.91 -12.10
CA ARG A 48 -0.10 19.32 -12.05
C ARG A 48 0.12 20.68 -12.72
N ALA A 49 -0.35 20.83 -13.96
CA ALA A 49 -0.20 22.07 -14.71
C ALA A 49 -0.86 23.25 -13.99
N LEU A 50 -2.08 23.06 -13.45
CA LEU A 50 -2.76 24.09 -12.66
C LEU A 50 -1.95 24.51 -11.43
N MET A 51 -1.38 23.55 -10.69
CA MET A 51 -0.55 23.84 -9.52
C MET A 51 0.73 24.58 -9.90
N LEU A 52 1.41 24.19 -10.99
CA LEU A 52 2.62 24.88 -11.44
C LEU A 52 2.33 26.27 -12.01
N GLN A 53 1.20 26.45 -12.69
CA GLN A 53 0.74 27.78 -13.13
C GLN A 53 0.46 28.69 -11.92
N GLU A 54 -0.17 28.17 -10.87
CA GLU A 54 -0.44 28.92 -9.65
C GLU A 54 0.83 29.20 -8.82
N ALA A 55 1.77 28.26 -8.74
CA ALA A 55 3.06 28.51 -8.09
C ALA A 55 3.82 29.64 -8.79
N ARG A 56 3.81 29.65 -10.14
CA ARG A 56 4.38 30.74 -10.95
C ARG A 56 3.63 32.05 -10.78
N SER A 57 2.29 32.04 -10.72
CA SER A 57 1.48 33.24 -10.52
C SER A 57 1.79 33.93 -9.18
N ARG A 58 2.11 33.15 -8.15
CA ARG A 58 2.55 33.62 -6.82
C ARG A 58 4.03 33.99 -6.74
N GLY A 59 4.80 33.80 -7.81
CA GLY A 59 6.24 34.10 -7.83
C GLY A 59 7.08 33.18 -6.93
N LEU A 60 6.64 31.95 -6.69
CA LEU A 60 7.42 30.99 -5.92
C LEU A 60 8.72 30.62 -6.64
N THR A 61 9.80 30.48 -5.88
CA THR A 61 11.09 29.99 -6.37
C THR A 61 11.31 28.57 -5.85
N PRO A 62 11.67 27.60 -6.72
CA PRO A 62 11.90 26.23 -6.28
C PRO A 62 12.94 26.18 -5.16
N ALA A 63 12.62 25.48 -4.08
CA ALA A 63 13.59 25.13 -3.03
C ALA A 63 13.49 23.62 -2.75
N PRO A 64 14.14 22.78 -3.61
CA PRO A 64 14.13 21.33 -3.46
C PRO A 64 14.69 20.87 -2.12
N ILE A 65 14.04 19.87 -1.52
CA ILE A 65 14.52 19.20 -0.31
C ILE A 65 14.95 17.76 -0.61
N GLU A 66 15.76 17.19 0.27
CA GLU A 66 16.14 15.78 0.21
C GLU A 66 14.97 14.90 0.69
N VAL A 67 14.53 13.95 -0.16
CA VAL A 67 13.41 13.03 0.10
C VAL A 67 13.88 11.60 0.45
N GLY A 68 15.18 11.44 0.65
CA GLY A 68 15.86 10.21 1.03
C GLY A 68 17.31 10.27 0.59
N ALA A 69 18.14 9.35 1.09
CA ALA A 69 19.59 9.40 0.87
C ALA A 69 19.99 9.61 -0.60
N GLY A 70 20.53 10.79 -0.91
CA GLY A 70 21.00 11.18 -2.24
C GLY A 70 19.89 11.44 -3.26
N ARG A 71 18.62 11.53 -2.84
CA ARG A 71 17.46 11.79 -3.70
C ARG A 71 16.84 13.14 -3.36
N TRP A 72 16.75 14.00 -4.36
CA TRP A 72 16.23 15.36 -4.23
C TRP A 72 14.94 15.52 -5.04
N GLU A 73 14.07 16.40 -4.58
CA GLU A 73 12.93 16.86 -5.38
C GLU A 73 13.40 17.46 -6.71
N THR A 74 12.55 17.39 -7.72
CA THR A 74 12.70 18.28 -8.89
C THR A 74 12.18 19.67 -8.53
N ASP A 75 12.56 20.68 -9.31
CA ASP A 75 12.09 22.04 -9.11
C ASP A 75 10.55 22.14 -9.11
N ASP A 76 9.89 21.42 -10.02
CA ASP A 76 8.44 21.38 -10.08
C ASP A 76 7.80 20.76 -8.82
N GLU A 77 8.38 19.67 -8.28
CA GLU A 77 7.87 19.05 -7.05
C GLU A 77 8.03 20.02 -5.86
N ALA A 78 9.16 20.73 -5.79
CA ALA A 78 9.38 21.74 -4.78
C ALA A 78 8.34 22.88 -4.86
N LEU A 79 8.03 23.36 -6.07
CA LEU A 79 7.01 24.40 -6.28
C LEU A 79 5.62 23.93 -5.86
N ILE A 80 5.23 22.70 -6.21
CA ILE A 80 3.93 22.14 -5.84
C ILE A 80 3.82 21.98 -4.33
N ARG A 81 4.86 21.46 -3.67
CA ARG A 81 4.91 21.35 -2.20
C ARG A 81 4.75 22.72 -1.54
N GLN A 82 5.55 23.71 -1.94
CA GLN A 82 5.48 25.08 -1.41
C GLN A 82 4.10 25.72 -1.62
N LEU A 83 3.48 25.50 -2.78
CA LEU A 83 2.12 25.98 -3.04
C LEU A 83 1.12 25.36 -2.05
N LEU A 84 1.17 24.04 -1.87
CA LEU A 84 0.26 23.33 -0.96
C LEU A 84 0.48 23.74 0.50
N GLU A 85 1.72 23.88 0.95
CA GLU A 85 2.07 24.36 2.30
C GLU A 85 1.45 25.74 2.59
N GLY A 86 1.43 26.63 1.61
CA GLY A 86 0.85 27.97 1.77
C GLY A 86 -0.67 28.04 1.56
N ALA A 87 -1.23 27.17 0.71
CA ALA A 87 -2.64 27.24 0.31
C ALA A 87 -3.56 26.33 1.14
N VAL A 88 -3.06 25.22 1.67
CA VAL A 88 -3.86 24.23 2.39
C VAL A 88 -3.82 24.55 3.89
N GLN A 89 -4.93 25.06 4.42
CA GLN A 89 -5.10 25.34 5.84
C GLN A 89 -6.16 24.38 6.40
N PRO A 90 -5.75 23.20 6.92
CA PRO A 90 -6.71 22.29 7.54
C PRO A 90 -7.25 22.89 8.85
N GLU A 91 -8.51 22.60 9.15
CA GLU A 91 -9.08 22.97 10.45
C GLU A 91 -8.35 22.20 11.57
N PRO A 92 -8.06 22.87 12.71
CA PRO A 92 -7.49 22.19 13.85
C PRO A 92 -8.45 21.13 14.38
N ILE A 93 -7.92 19.93 14.68
CA ILE A 93 -8.66 18.85 15.31
C ILE A 93 -8.41 18.88 16.81
N ASP A 94 -9.47 18.79 17.61
CA ASP A 94 -9.36 18.68 19.06
C ASP A 94 -9.18 17.23 19.54
N GLU A 95 -8.86 17.07 20.82
CA GLU A 95 -8.62 15.76 21.43
C GLU A 95 -9.88 14.86 21.42
N ALA A 96 -11.08 15.47 21.53
CA ALA A 96 -12.34 14.73 21.54
C ALA A 96 -12.64 14.13 20.15
N GLN A 97 -12.41 14.88 19.08
CA GLN A 97 -12.52 14.42 17.70
C GLN A 97 -11.47 13.34 17.38
N MET A 98 -10.23 13.52 17.85
CA MET A 98 -9.18 12.52 17.71
C MET A 98 -9.56 11.21 18.42
N LEU A 99 -10.06 11.28 19.66
CA LEU A 99 -10.52 10.11 20.40
C LEU A 99 -11.70 9.43 19.70
N ALA A 100 -12.68 10.18 19.22
CA ALA A 100 -13.82 9.64 18.48
C ALA A 100 -13.37 8.90 17.22
N PHE A 101 -12.40 9.43 16.48
CA PHE A 101 -11.84 8.77 15.30
C PHE A 101 -11.11 7.47 15.67
N TRP A 102 -10.29 7.49 16.73
CA TRP A 102 -9.59 6.31 17.20
C TRP A 102 -10.57 5.21 17.65
N GLN A 103 -11.59 5.57 18.44
CA GLN A 103 -12.62 4.64 18.91
C GLN A 103 -13.45 4.03 17.77
N ALA A 104 -13.68 4.80 16.71
CA ALA A 104 -14.40 4.32 15.53
C ALA A 104 -13.56 3.42 14.62
N ASN A 105 -12.22 3.44 14.74
CA ASN A 105 -11.30 2.71 13.86
C ASN A 105 -10.15 2.00 14.63
N PRO A 106 -10.42 1.25 15.71
CA PRO A 106 -9.38 0.71 16.59
C PRO A 106 -8.44 -0.26 15.86
N GLU A 107 -8.91 -0.95 14.82
CA GLU A 107 -8.13 -1.87 14.01
C GLU A 107 -7.02 -1.20 13.19
N ARG A 108 -7.13 0.11 12.91
CA ARG A 108 -6.09 0.88 12.21
C ARG A 108 -4.93 1.28 13.12
N PHE A 109 -5.14 1.24 14.43
CA PHE A 109 -4.22 1.75 15.45
C PHE A 109 -3.69 0.66 16.38
N ARG A 110 -3.63 -0.58 15.89
CA ARG A 110 -3.01 -1.70 16.59
C ARG A 110 -1.87 -2.26 15.76
N ALA A 111 -0.83 -2.75 16.42
CA ALA A 111 0.18 -3.56 15.77
C ALA A 111 -0.45 -4.86 15.23
N PRO A 112 0.16 -5.52 14.23
CA PRO A 112 -0.19 -6.90 13.91
C PRO A 112 -0.22 -7.74 15.19
N ALA A 113 -1.18 -8.66 15.29
CA ALA A 113 -1.24 -9.55 16.45
C ALA A 113 0.08 -10.34 16.55
N LEU A 114 0.72 -10.25 17.71
CA LEU A 114 1.86 -11.11 18.04
C LEU A 114 1.31 -12.40 18.63
N TYR A 115 1.80 -13.52 18.13
CA TYR A 115 1.44 -14.85 18.61
C TYR A 115 2.69 -15.54 19.13
N GLU A 116 2.61 -16.08 20.34
CA GLU A 116 3.55 -17.08 20.83
C GLU A 116 2.88 -18.45 20.66
N ALA A 117 3.42 -19.28 19.77
CA ALA A 117 2.81 -20.56 19.41
C ALA A 117 3.79 -21.71 19.68
N ALA A 118 3.25 -22.79 20.26
CA ALA A 118 3.92 -24.08 20.32
C ALA A 118 3.46 -24.95 19.14
N HIS A 119 4.29 -25.91 18.71
CA HIS A 119 3.98 -26.76 17.57
C HIS A 119 4.39 -28.22 17.78
N ILE A 120 3.71 -29.12 17.06
CA ILE A 120 4.03 -30.54 16.97
C ILE A 120 4.32 -30.82 15.49
N LEU A 121 5.57 -31.15 15.17
CA LEU A 121 5.99 -31.44 13.79
C LEU A 121 6.05 -32.95 13.60
N MET A 122 5.30 -33.48 12.63
CA MET A 122 5.34 -34.90 12.26
C MET A 122 5.86 -35.02 10.82
N PRO A 123 7.11 -35.43 10.60
CA PRO A 123 7.68 -35.50 9.27
C PRO A 123 7.16 -36.74 8.53
N VAL A 124 6.97 -36.63 7.22
CA VAL A 124 6.76 -37.78 6.36
C VAL A 124 8.12 -38.26 5.87
N ALA A 125 8.58 -39.41 6.36
CA ALA A 125 9.86 -39.98 5.95
C ALA A 125 9.81 -40.50 4.49
N GLU A 126 10.97 -40.55 3.84
CA GLU A 126 11.08 -41.06 2.47
C GLU A 126 10.61 -42.52 2.41
N GLY A 127 9.72 -42.82 1.45
CA GLY A 127 9.10 -44.14 1.31
C GLY A 127 7.96 -44.46 2.28
N SER A 128 7.59 -43.53 3.17
CA SER A 128 6.40 -43.66 4.02
C SER A 128 5.15 -43.16 3.30
N ASP A 129 3.97 -43.66 3.71
CA ASP A 129 2.69 -43.18 3.21
C ASP A 129 2.32 -41.85 3.92
N PRO A 130 2.20 -40.72 3.18
CA PRO A 130 1.76 -39.45 3.76
C PRO A 130 0.38 -39.54 4.42
N HIS A 131 -0.50 -40.45 3.97
CA HIS A 131 -1.84 -40.61 4.52
C HIS A 131 -1.80 -41.11 5.97
N GLU A 132 -0.91 -42.05 6.29
CA GLU A 132 -0.77 -42.58 7.66
C GLU A 132 -0.30 -41.50 8.64
N VAL A 133 0.66 -40.67 8.23
CA VAL A 133 1.15 -39.53 9.03
C VAL A 133 0.05 -38.49 9.22
N HIS A 134 -0.76 -38.23 8.20
CA HIS A 134 -1.89 -37.32 8.30
C HIS A 134 -2.95 -37.83 9.29
N VAL A 135 -3.33 -39.11 9.21
CA VAL A 135 -4.27 -39.73 10.15
C VAL A 135 -3.76 -39.64 11.58
N LEU A 136 -2.47 -39.87 11.82
CA LEU A 136 -1.86 -39.69 13.15
C LEU A 136 -1.94 -38.22 13.61
N ALA A 137 -1.62 -37.28 12.73
CA ALA A 137 -1.68 -35.85 13.05
C ALA A 137 -3.10 -35.41 13.43
N GLU A 138 -4.13 -35.90 12.73
CA GLU A 138 -5.54 -35.64 13.07
C GLU A 138 -5.92 -36.23 14.43
N GLN A 139 -5.48 -37.45 14.74
CA GLN A 139 -5.73 -38.07 16.06
C GLN A 139 -5.08 -37.28 17.20
N VAL A 140 -3.85 -36.78 17.01
CA VAL A 140 -3.16 -35.94 17.98
C VAL A 140 -3.84 -34.57 18.11
N LEU A 141 -4.31 -34.00 17.00
CA LEU A 141 -5.08 -32.75 17.01
C LEU A 141 -6.38 -32.89 17.80
N GLU A 142 -7.14 -33.97 17.59
CA GLU A 142 -8.39 -34.21 18.32
C GLU A 142 -8.13 -34.38 19.84
N LYS A 143 -7.06 -35.09 20.22
CA LYS A 143 -6.65 -35.19 21.64
C LYS A 143 -6.26 -33.83 22.23
N ALA A 144 -5.48 -33.04 21.48
CA ALA A 144 -5.08 -31.70 21.91
C ALA A 144 -6.28 -30.75 22.04
N ARG A 145 -7.29 -30.86 21.16
CA ARG A 145 -8.54 -30.10 21.24
C ARG A 145 -9.42 -30.52 22.42
N ALA A 146 -9.52 -31.83 22.67
CA ALA A 146 -10.30 -32.36 23.78
C ALA A 146 -9.69 -32.03 25.16
N ASN A 147 -8.35 -31.98 25.25
CA ASN A 147 -7.65 -31.57 26.46
C ASN A 147 -6.41 -30.70 26.13
N PRO A 148 -6.57 -29.37 26.06
CA PRO A 148 -5.46 -28.46 25.74
C PRO A 148 -4.26 -28.56 26.70
N ALA A 149 -4.47 -28.95 27.97
CA ALA A 149 -3.39 -29.13 28.93
C ALA A 149 -2.43 -30.27 28.56
N SER A 150 -2.86 -31.21 27.71
CA SER A 150 -2.03 -32.33 27.24
C SER A 150 -1.07 -31.96 26.11
N PHE A 151 -1.13 -30.74 25.58
CA PHE A 151 -0.36 -30.34 24.38
C PHE A 151 1.15 -30.57 24.57
N ALA A 152 1.70 -30.21 25.74
CA ALA A 152 3.12 -30.38 26.03
C ALA A 152 3.54 -31.85 26.05
N ASP A 153 2.69 -32.75 26.58
CA ASP A 153 2.94 -34.19 26.56
C ASP A 153 2.86 -34.75 25.14
N LEU A 154 1.83 -34.37 24.39
CA LEU A 154 1.67 -34.77 22.99
C LEU A 154 2.84 -34.29 22.13
N ALA A 155 3.33 -33.08 22.36
CA ALA A 155 4.51 -32.54 21.69
C ALA A 155 5.76 -33.36 22.01
N ARG A 156 6.01 -33.70 23.29
CA ARG A 156 7.13 -34.56 23.69
C ARG A 156 7.06 -35.95 23.06
N SER A 157 5.87 -36.51 22.90
CA SER A 157 5.69 -37.86 22.37
C SER A 157 5.69 -37.94 20.84
N HIS A 158 5.25 -36.89 20.15
CA HIS A 158 4.96 -36.97 18.71
C HIS A 158 5.69 -35.92 17.86
N SER A 159 6.26 -34.86 18.44
CA SER A 159 6.98 -33.84 17.67
C SER A 159 8.41 -34.30 17.36
N ALA A 160 8.81 -34.19 16.11
CA ALA A 160 10.19 -34.32 15.68
C ALA A 160 10.95 -32.98 15.66
N CYS A 161 10.31 -31.87 16.05
CA CYS A 161 11.01 -30.60 16.16
C CYS A 161 11.80 -30.51 17.48
N SER A 162 13.01 -29.96 17.41
CA SER A 162 13.91 -29.75 18.55
C SER A 162 13.86 -28.36 19.18
N SER A 163 12.98 -27.48 18.65
CA SER A 163 12.78 -26.09 19.11
C SER A 163 12.10 -26.00 20.46
#